data_AF-A0A340X174-F1
#
_entry.id   AF-A0A340X174-F1
#
_cell.length_a   1.000
_cell.length_b   1.000
_cell.length_c   1.000
_cell.angle_alpha   90.00
_cell.angle_beta   90.00
_cell.angle_gamma   90.00
#
_symmetry.space_group_name_H-M   'P 1'
#
loop_
_entity.id
_entity.type
_entity.pdbx_description
1 polymer ?
#
loop_
_entity_poly.entity_id
_entity_poly.type
_entity_poly.pdbx_seq_one_letter_code
_entity_poly.pdbx_strand_id
1 'polypeptide(L)'
;MSAPDSPAHFHALLQLRGRTAAWPAAAAAAAGLGRIVQAEEYLSQAQWTVLKSTECSYATHSLLHRNLGLLYMAKENYEEARYHLANDIYFASCAFGTEHIRTSGGYFYLANIFYGLKKLDLADTLYTKVSEIWNKYLNNHYQVLSQARTQQIDLLGKQFETDTGLDEAQEAEAIQILTSILNIRESTSDKAPQKTIFVLKILFMLYYLMVNSSKAKEYAMRALDLAKEQQLSVHEQNTIQDLLNLTSAEEAHPITW
;
A
#
# COMPACT_ATOMS: atom_id res chain seq x y z
N MET A 1 -19.87 -48.19 -30.81
CA MET A 1 -21.07 -47.33 -30.82
C MET A 1 -20.98 -46.38 -29.64
N SER A 2 -21.38 -45.14 -29.90
CA SER A 2 -21.19 -43.92 -29.11
C SER A 2 -21.98 -43.87 -27.79
N ALA A 3 -21.59 -42.90 -26.96
CA ALA A 3 -22.34 -42.39 -25.81
C ALA A 3 -23.75 -41.87 -26.22
N PRO A 4 -24.59 -41.51 -25.22
CA PRO A 4 -24.52 -40.10 -24.84
C PRO A 4 -24.50 -39.85 -23.32
N ASP A 5 -23.87 -38.72 -23.04
CA ASP A 5 -24.00 -37.85 -21.88
C ASP A 5 -25.41 -37.84 -21.27
N SER A 6 -25.48 -37.83 -19.94
CA SER A 6 -26.69 -37.43 -19.21
C SER A 6 -26.37 -36.35 -18.19
N PRO A 7 -27.09 -35.21 -18.19
CA PRO A 7 -26.61 -33.91 -17.76
C PRO A 7 -27.00 -33.60 -16.30
N ALA A 8 -27.12 -34.63 -15.47
CA ALA A 8 -27.78 -34.51 -14.17
C ALA A 8 -26.94 -33.79 -13.09
N HIS A 9 -25.60 -33.77 -13.23
CA HIS A 9 -24.72 -33.06 -12.30
C HIS A 9 -24.42 -31.60 -12.68
N PHE A 10 -24.71 -31.19 -13.92
CA PHE A 10 -24.60 -29.80 -14.36
C PHE A 10 -25.92 -29.00 -14.21
N HIS A 11 -27.06 -29.67 -13.99
CA HIS A 11 -28.35 -28.98 -13.84
C HIS A 11 -28.68 -28.49 -12.42
N ALA A 12 -27.92 -28.86 -11.39
CA ALA A 12 -28.06 -28.25 -10.06
C ALA A 12 -27.57 -26.79 -9.99
N LEU A 13 -26.76 -26.35 -10.97
CA LEU A 13 -26.23 -24.99 -11.05
C LEU A 13 -27.10 -24.01 -11.86
N LEU A 14 -28.20 -24.47 -12.48
CA LEU A 14 -29.04 -23.63 -13.35
C LEU A 14 -30.50 -23.43 -12.89
N GLN A 15 -30.94 -24.04 -11.78
CA GLN A 15 -32.29 -23.79 -11.22
C GLN A 15 -32.36 -22.65 -10.18
N LEU A 16 -31.32 -21.83 -10.04
CA LEU A 16 -31.34 -20.61 -9.20
C LEU A 16 -31.43 -19.31 -10.00
N ARG A 17 -31.85 -19.37 -11.27
CA ARG A 17 -32.36 -18.20 -12.01
C ARG A 17 -33.86 -18.07 -11.78
N GLY A 18 -34.26 -17.52 -10.64
CA GLY A 18 -35.69 -17.28 -10.36
C GLY A 18 -36.05 -16.76 -8.98
N ARG A 19 -35.09 -16.59 -8.05
CA ARG A 19 -35.30 -15.89 -6.78
C ARG A 19 -34.27 -14.78 -6.67
N THR A 20 -34.74 -13.54 -6.66
CA THR A 20 -33.94 -12.34 -6.44
C THR A 20 -33.08 -12.52 -5.19
N ALA A 21 -31.77 -12.41 -5.41
CA ALA A 21 -30.72 -12.76 -4.48
C ALA A 21 -30.78 -11.88 -3.21
N ALA A 22 -31.30 -12.45 -2.12
CA ALA A 22 -31.06 -11.99 -0.75
C ALA A 22 -29.91 -12.76 -0.07
N TRP A 23 -29.06 -13.42 -0.87
CA TRP A 23 -27.80 -14.03 -0.45
C TRP A 23 -26.52 -13.26 -0.92
N PRO A 24 -26.36 -11.94 -0.68
CA PRO A 24 -24.98 -11.43 -0.74
C PRO A 24 -24.52 -10.58 0.45
N ALA A 25 -25.39 -9.93 1.20
CA ALA A 25 -24.97 -9.02 2.27
C ALA A 25 -24.90 -9.72 3.64
N ALA A 26 -25.94 -10.45 4.03
CA ALA A 26 -26.01 -11.09 5.34
C ALA A 26 -24.95 -12.21 5.51
N ALA A 27 -24.68 -12.99 4.46
CA ALA A 27 -23.65 -14.02 4.47
C ALA A 27 -22.23 -13.44 4.49
N ALA A 28 -21.98 -12.36 3.75
CA ALA A 28 -20.71 -11.64 3.78
C ALA A 28 -20.49 -10.94 5.13
N ALA A 29 -21.54 -10.36 5.70
CA ALA A 29 -21.53 -9.78 7.04
C ALA A 29 -21.31 -10.86 8.11
N ALA A 30 -22.00 -12.00 8.04
CA ALA A 30 -21.78 -13.12 8.96
C ALA A 30 -20.37 -13.71 8.84
N ALA A 31 -19.83 -13.84 7.62
CA ALA A 31 -18.46 -14.26 7.40
C ALA A 31 -17.43 -13.24 7.92
N GLY A 32 -17.70 -11.94 7.75
CA GLY A 32 -16.89 -10.85 8.30
C GLY A 32 -16.88 -10.86 9.83
N LEU A 33 -18.06 -11.00 10.45
CA LEU A 33 -18.22 -11.14 11.90
C LEU A 33 -17.48 -12.37 12.44
N GLY A 34 -17.58 -13.51 11.75
CA GLY A 34 -16.84 -14.72 12.11
C GLY A 34 -15.32 -14.52 12.13
N ARG A 35 -14.79 -13.78 11.15
CA ARG A 35 -13.35 -13.43 11.09
C ARG A 35 -12.94 -12.47 12.21
N ILE A 36 -13.79 -11.51 12.56
CA ILE A 36 -13.53 -10.56 13.65
C ILE A 36 -13.44 -11.30 14.99
N VAL A 37 -14.38 -12.23 15.27
CA VAL A 37 -14.38 -13.02 16.52
C VAL A 37 -13.12 -13.87 16.63
N GLN A 38 -12.71 -14.54 15.54
CA GLN A 38 -11.46 -15.31 15.51
C GLN A 38 -10.23 -14.44 15.74
N ALA A 39 -10.16 -13.27 15.09
CA ALA A 39 -9.06 -12.33 15.27
C ALA A 39 -8.97 -11.82 16.72
N GLU A 40 -10.11 -11.55 17.36
CA GLU A 40 -10.18 -11.15 18.77
C GLU A 40 -9.65 -12.24 19.71
N GLU A 41 -9.99 -13.50 19.46
CA GLU A 41 -9.47 -14.63 20.26
C GLU A 41 -7.95 -14.75 20.14
N TYR A 42 -7.42 -14.77 18.91
CA TYR A 42 -5.97 -14.86 18.68
C TYR A 42 -5.21 -13.67 19.26
N LEU A 43 -5.75 -12.45 19.13
CA LEU A 43 -5.11 -11.25 19.65
C LEU A 43 -5.17 -11.16 21.18
N SER A 44 -6.22 -11.69 21.80
CA SER A 44 -6.30 -11.80 23.27
C SER A 44 -5.21 -12.74 23.81
N GLN A 45 -4.98 -13.87 23.13
CA GLN A 45 -3.90 -14.81 23.47
C GLN A 45 -2.52 -14.19 23.25
N ALA A 46 -2.33 -13.48 22.13
CA ALA A 46 -1.08 -12.77 21.85
C ALA A 46 -0.80 -11.68 22.90
N GLN A 47 -1.81 -10.92 23.29
CA GLN A 47 -1.70 -9.90 24.34
C GLN A 47 -1.33 -10.51 25.69
N TRP A 48 -1.98 -11.61 26.06
CA TRP A 48 -1.64 -12.32 27.30
C TRP A 48 -0.19 -12.83 27.30
N THR A 49 0.26 -13.38 26.17
CA THR A 49 1.63 -13.88 26.01
C THR A 49 2.66 -12.76 26.13
N VAL A 50 2.40 -11.61 25.48
CA VAL A 50 3.26 -10.42 25.59
C VAL A 50 3.27 -9.87 27.01
N LEU A 51 2.13 -9.85 27.71
CA LEU A 51 2.03 -9.40 29.10
C LEU A 51 2.78 -10.31 30.09
N LYS A 52 2.82 -11.62 29.81
CA LYS A 52 3.49 -12.62 30.67
C LYS A 52 4.99 -12.75 30.39
N SER A 53 5.44 -12.28 29.24
CA SER A 53 6.85 -12.31 28.87
C SER A 53 7.55 -11.12 29.52
N THR A 54 8.65 -11.36 30.24
CA THR A 54 9.37 -10.29 30.95
C THR A 54 10.17 -9.36 30.03
N GLU A 55 10.45 -9.78 28.78
CA GLU A 55 11.24 -9.02 27.82
C GLU A 55 10.69 -9.22 26.40
N CYS A 56 9.63 -8.49 26.02
CA CYS A 56 9.18 -8.41 24.64
C CYS A 56 9.83 -7.23 23.93
N SER A 57 10.30 -7.44 22.70
CA SER A 57 10.87 -6.36 21.90
C SER A 57 9.83 -5.28 21.59
N TYR A 58 10.27 -4.03 21.43
CA TYR A 58 9.39 -2.96 20.98
C TYR A 58 8.73 -3.26 19.62
N ALA A 59 9.42 -3.97 18.72
CA ALA A 59 8.83 -4.43 17.46
C ALA A 59 7.62 -5.36 17.67
N THR A 60 7.72 -6.28 18.63
CA THR A 60 6.63 -7.19 18.99
C THR A 60 5.44 -6.44 19.60
N HIS A 61 5.71 -5.48 20.49
CA HIS A 61 4.67 -4.62 21.06
C HIS A 61 3.97 -3.79 19.98
N SER A 62 4.72 -3.18 19.06
CA SER A 62 4.17 -2.44 17.92
C SER A 62 3.23 -3.31 17.09
N LEU A 63 3.66 -4.51 16.69
CA LEU A 63 2.84 -5.41 15.87
C LEU A 63 1.54 -5.83 16.59
N LEU A 64 1.60 -6.14 17.89
CA LEU A 64 0.42 -6.45 18.68
C LEU A 64 -0.56 -5.27 18.69
N HIS A 65 -0.07 -4.07 19.01
CA HIS A 65 -0.88 -2.87 19.06
C HIS A 65 -1.45 -2.48 17.69
N ARG A 66 -0.71 -2.70 16.60
CA ARG A 66 -1.22 -2.49 15.24
C ARG A 66 -2.42 -3.38 14.98
N ASN A 67 -2.29 -4.68 15.24
CA ASN A 67 -3.36 -5.64 14.97
C ASN A 67 -4.59 -5.40 15.86
N LEU A 68 -4.41 -5.03 17.14
CA LEU A 68 -5.51 -4.61 18.00
C LEU A 68 -6.19 -3.33 17.48
N GLY A 69 -5.40 -2.35 17.01
CA GLY A 69 -5.92 -1.15 16.38
C GLY A 69 -6.81 -1.47 15.17
N LEU A 70 -6.34 -2.35 14.28
CA LEU A 70 -7.09 -2.80 13.11
C LEU A 70 -8.36 -3.57 13.47
N LEU A 71 -8.30 -4.43 14.49
CA LEU A 71 -9.48 -5.13 15.00
C LEU A 71 -10.54 -4.15 15.47
N TYR A 72 -10.16 -3.15 16.28
CA TYR A 72 -11.10 -2.14 16.76
C TYR A 72 -11.62 -1.21 15.66
N MET A 73 -10.81 -0.92 14.63
CA MET A 73 -11.31 -0.25 13.41
C MET A 73 -12.39 -1.07 12.72
N ALA A 74 -12.19 -2.39 12.56
CA ALA A 74 -13.17 -3.30 11.96
C ALA A 74 -14.45 -3.43 12.80
N LYS A 75 -14.36 -3.23 14.11
CA LYS A 75 -15.50 -3.16 15.05
C LYS A 75 -16.13 -1.75 15.13
N GLU A 76 -15.65 -0.80 14.34
CA GLU A 76 -16.05 0.62 14.36
C GLU A 76 -15.85 1.31 15.73
N ASN A 77 -15.02 0.73 16.61
CA ASN A 77 -14.65 1.32 17.89
C ASN A 77 -13.40 2.20 17.72
N TYR A 78 -13.61 3.42 17.22
CA TYR A 78 -12.53 4.35 16.91
C TYR A 78 -11.81 4.94 18.14
N GLU A 79 -12.36 4.82 19.35
CA GLU A 79 -11.65 5.24 20.57
C GLU A 79 -10.53 4.25 20.90
N GLU A 80 -10.88 2.96 21.04
CA GLU A 80 -9.90 1.90 21.32
C GLU A 80 -8.91 1.74 20.17
N ALA A 81 -9.37 1.84 18.93
CA ALA A 81 -8.48 1.79 17.78
C ALA A 81 -7.40 2.88 17.83
N ARG A 82 -7.76 4.12 18.21
CA ARG A 82 -6.79 5.21 18.35
C ARG A 82 -5.80 4.97 19.48
N TYR A 83 -6.25 4.44 20.62
CA TYR A 83 -5.37 4.06 21.72
C TYR A 83 -4.32 3.04 21.27
N HIS A 84 -4.75 1.99 20.59
CA HIS A 84 -3.85 0.94 20.12
C HIS A 84 -2.92 1.44 19.01
N LEU A 85 -3.40 2.21 18.03
CA LEU A 85 -2.54 2.76 16.98
C LEU A 85 -1.53 3.80 17.51
N ALA A 86 -1.88 4.58 18.53
CA ALA A 86 -0.93 5.49 19.18
C ALA A 86 0.22 4.71 19.86
N ASN A 87 -0.10 3.60 20.53
CA ASN A 87 0.91 2.71 21.11
C ASN A 87 1.75 2.00 20.03
N ASP A 88 1.15 1.59 18.92
CA ASP A 88 1.88 1.04 17.78
C ASP A 88 2.92 2.05 17.27
N ILE A 89 2.52 3.30 17.02
CA ILE A 89 3.44 4.37 16.60
C ILE A 89 4.57 4.57 17.62
N TYR A 90 4.25 4.60 18.92
CA TYR A 90 5.24 4.75 19.98
C TYR A 90 6.28 3.62 19.95
N PHE A 91 5.83 2.37 20.01
CA PHE A 91 6.73 1.22 20.02
C PHE A 91 7.50 1.04 18.71
N ALA A 92 6.88 1.30 17.56
CA ALA A 92 7.56 1.28 16.27
C ALA A 92 8.64 2.36 16.20
N SER A 93 8.36 3.54 16.75
CA SER A 93 9.34 4.63 16.85
C SER A 93 10.52 4.26 17.74
N CYS A 94 10.29 3.58 18.87
CA CYS A 94 11.35 3.07 19.72
C CYS A 94 12.19 1.97 19.04
N ALA A 95 11.56 1.12 18.22
CA ALA A 95 12.22 0.00 17.55
C ALA A 95 13.00 0.41 16.29
N PHE A 96 12.45 1.32 15.49
CA PHE A 96 12.94 1.59 14.13
C PHE A 96 13.19 3.08 13.83
N GLY A 97 12.70 3.97 14.70
CA GLY A 97 12.70 5.42 14.47
C GLY A 97 11.38 5.97 13.94
N THR A 98 11.17 7.27 14.14
CA THR A 98 9.90 7.96 13.84
C THR A 98 9.63 8.14 12.34
N GLU A 99 10.68 8.08 11.51
CA GLU A 99 10.61 8.24 10.04
C GLU A 99 10.87 6.93 9.29
N HIS A 100 10.64 5.79 9.94
CA HIS A 100 10.83 4.48 9.33
C HIS A 100 9.54 3.97 8.67
N ILE A 101 9.66 3.21 7.57
CA ILE A 101 8.51 2.64 6.84
C ILE A 101 7.61 1.80 7.74
N ARG A 102 8.17 1.05 8.71
CA ARG A 102 7.41 0.27 9.69
C ARG A 102 6.59 1.15 10.64
N THR A 103 7.08 2.33 11.00
CA THR A 103 6.32 3.31 11.81
C THR A 103 5.23 3.99 10.98
N SER A 104 5.45 4.13 9.67
CA SER A 104 4.47 4.76 8.76
C SER A 104 3.12 4.05 8.69
N GLY A 105 3.07 2.73 8.88
CA GLY A 105 1.82 1.97 8.91
C GLY A 105 0.86 2.45 10.00
N GLY A 106 1.37 2.75 11.21
CA GLY A 106 0.56 3.30 12.29
C GLY A 106 -0.02 4.68 11.96
N TYR A 107 0.79 5.57 11.37
CA TYR A 107 0.30 6.88 10.90
C TYR A 107 -0.79 6.75 9.84
N PHE A 108 -0.63 5.80 8.90
CA PHE A 108 -1.61 5.55 7.85
C PHE A 108 -2.97 5.10 8.41
N TYR A 109 -2.99 4.14 9.32
CA TYR A 109 -4.25 3.68 9.91
C TYR A 109 -4.90 4.76 10.78
N LEU A 110 -4.12 5.55 11.51
CA LEU A 110 -4.64 6.68 12.27
C LEU A 110 -5.24 7.75 11.34
N ALA A 111 -4.62 8.00 10.18
CA ALA A 111 -5.16 8.88 9.14
C ALA A 111 -6.51 8.37 8.60
N ASN A 112 -6.64 7.07 8.36
CA ASN A 112 -7.90 6.45 7.91
C ASN A 112 -9.02 6.66 8.94
N ILE A 113 -8.73 6.56 10.24
CA ILE A 113 -9.70 6.85 11.29
C ILE A 113 -10.14 8.32 11.22
N PHE A 114 -9.20 9.27 11.12
CA PHE A 114 -9.55 10.69 11.02
C PHE A 114 -10.33 11.03 9.75
N TYR A 115 -10.01 10.37 8.64
CA TYR A 115 -10.75 10.50 7.39
C TYR A 115 -12.20 10.01 7.55
N GLY A 116 -12.40 8.84 8.17
CA GLY A 116 -13.73 8.31 8.49
C GLY A 116 -14.53 9.24 9.40
N LEU A 117 -13.88 9.86 10.39
CA LEU A 117 -14.44 10.87 11.29
C LEU A 117 -14.62 12.27 10.66
N LYS A 118 -14.38 12.44 9.36
CA LYS A 118 -14.45 13.71 8.61
C LYS A 118 -13.51 14.80 9.13
N LYS A 119 -12.46 14.44 9.88
CA LYS A 119 -11.38 15.34 10.29
C LYS A 119 -10.30 15.40 9.21
N LEU A 120 -10.67 15.97 8.05
CA LEU A 120 -9.87 15.91 6.83
C LEU A 120 -8.48 16.55 6.96
N ASP A 121 -8.33 17.63 7.72
CA ASP A 121 -7.03 18.31 7.88
C ASP A 121 -6.02 17.43 8.64
N LEU A 122 -6.50 16.70 9.67
CA LEU A 122 -5.67 15.77 10.43
C LEU A 122 -5.29 14.54 9.58
N ALA A 123 -6.26 14.02 8.81
CA ALA A 123 -6.01 12.91 7.90
C ALA A 123 -4.98 13.30 6.83
N ASP A 124 -5.14 14.47 6.20
CA ASP A 124 -4.22 14.99 5.18
C ASP A 124 -2.80 15.16 5.73
N THR A 125 -2.65 15.71 6.94
CA THR A 125 -1.36 15.87 7.60
C THR A 125 -0.66 14.52 7.78
N LEU A 126 -1.37 13.51 8.27
CA LEU A 126 -0.81 12.18 8.48
C LEU A 126 -0.51 11.46 7.15
N TYR A 127 -1.40 11.55 6.16
CA TYR A 127 -1.13 11.00 4.83
C TYR A 127 0.10 11.66 4.19
N THR A 128 0.28 12.97 4.35
CA THR A 128 1.48 13.66 3.88
C THR A 128 2.72 13.10 4.59
N LYS A 129 2.68 12.91 5.91
CA LYS A 129 3.81 12.33 6.64
C LYS A 129 4.15 10.91 6.18
N VAL A 130 3.14 10.09 5.92
CA VAL A 130 3.33 8.74 5.36
C VAL A 130 3.99 8.81 3.98
N SER A 131 3.49 9.67 3.09
CA SER A 131 4.08 9.88 1.77
C SER A 131 5.53 10.36 1.84
N GLU A 132 5.87 11.26 2.75
CA GLU A 132 7.26 11.73 2.95
C GLU A 132 8.20 10.60 3.39
N ILE A 133 7.77 9.74 4.32
CA ILE A 133 8.55 8.59 4.78
C ILE A 133 8.82 7.62 3.63
N TRP A 134 7.79 7.26 2.88
CA TRP A 134 7.93 6.37 1.72
C TRP A 134 8.78 7.00 0.61
N ASN A 135 8.62 8.30 0.34
CA ASN A 135 9.45 9.02 -0.62
C ASN A 135 10.92 8.98 -0.23
N LYS A 136 11.25 9.26 1.03
CA LYS A 136 12.63 9.24 1.53
C LYS A 136 13.26 7.85 1.37
N TYR A 137 12.53 6.81 1.76
CA TYR A 137 12.99 5.43 1.61
C TYR A 137 13.21 5.08 0.13
N LEU A 138 12.17 5.17 -0.69
CA LEU A 138 12.22 4.74 -2.10
C LEU A 138 13.17 5.58 -2.94
N ASN A 139 13.27 6.89 -2.70
CA ASN A 139 14.21 7.75 -3.41
C ASN A 139 15.67 7.37 -3.11
N ASN A 140 16.00 6.98 -1.88
CA ASN A 140 17.35 6.51 -1.56
C ASN A 140 17.69 5.24 -2.33
N HIS A 141 16.79 4.24 -2.34
CA HIS A 141 16.97 3.01 -3.11
C HIS A 141 17.04 3.29 -4.62
N TYR A 142 16.16 4.16 -5.13
CA TYR A 142 16.15 4.58 -6.52
C TYR A 142 17.47 5.25 -6.94
N GLN A 143 18.01 6.15 -6.12
CA GLN A 143 19.28 6.80 -6.41
C GLN A 143 20.46 5.83 -6.42
N VAL A 144 20.51 4.90 -5.46
CA VAL A 144 21.55 3.85 -5.41
C VAL A 144 21.47 2.98 -6.66
N LEU A 145 20.27 2.51 -7.02
CA LEU A 145 20.08 1.70 -8.22
C LEU A 145 20.42 2.47 -9.49
N SER A 146 20.00 3.73 -9.60
CA SER A 146 20.30 4.60 -10.74
C SER A 146 21.80 4.80 -10.92
N GLN A 147 22.54 5.08 -9.85
CA GLN A 147 24.00 5.22 -9.87
C GLN A 147 24.68 3.91 -10.27
N ALA A 148 24.24 2.78 -9.71
CA ALA A 148 24.75 1.46 -10.08
C ALA A 148 24.52 1.17 -11.57
N ARG A 149 23.35 1.52 -12.13
CA ARG A 149 23.04 1.37 -13.56
C ARG A 149 23.96 2.21 -14.44
N THR A 150 24.16 3.49 -14.11
CA THR A 150 25.07 4.35 -14.89
C THR A 150 26.50 3.81 -14.91
N GLN A 151 26.97 3.21 -13.81
CA GLN A 151 28.31 2.63 -13.71
C GLN A 151 28.42 1.23 -14.35
N GLN A 152 27.33 0.44 -14.35
CA GLN A 152 27.33 -0.95 -14.85
C GLN A 152 27.03 -1.08 -16.35
N ILE A 153 26.32 -0.12 -16.95
CA ILE A 153 26.19 0.01 -18.42
C ILE A 153 27.58 0.08 -19.08
N ASP A 154 28.60 0.51 -18.35
CA ASP A 154 29.98 0.62 -18.84
C ASP A 154 30.77 -0.71 -18.79
N LEU A 155 30.30 -1.74 -18.06
CA LEU A 155 31.15 -2.89 -17.73
C LEU A 155 30.61 -4.30 -18.04
N LEU A 156 29.38 -4.73 -17.70
CA LEU A 156 29.10 -6.20 -17.73
C LEU A 156 27.65 -6.70 -17.96
N GLY A 157 26.71 -5.91 -18.48
CA GLY A 157 25.44 -6.45 -19.05
C GLY A 157 24.64 -7.45 -18.19
N LYS A 158 24.66 -7.33 -16.85
CA LYS A 158 24.00 -8.26 -15.94
C LYS A 158 22.53 -7.85 -15.71
N GLN A 159 21.64 -8.84 -15.66
CA GLN A 159 20.19 -8.64 -15.44
C GLN A 159 19.91 -8.02 -14.07
N PHE A 160 19.15 -6.92 -14.05
CA PHE A 160 18.79 -6.23 -12.81
C PHE A 160 17.70 -7.02 -12.08
N GLU A 161 18.01 -7.43 -10.86
CA GLU A 161 17.02 -8.00 -9.93
C GLU A 161 16.27 -6.87 -9.21
N THR A 162 15.09 -7.19 -8.67
CA THR A 162 14.29 -6.29 -7.84
C THR A 162 15.10 -5.86 -6.61
N ASP A 163 15.31 -4.56 -6.43
CA ASP A 163 16.07 -4.01 -5.30
C ASP A 163 15.28 -2.91 -4.59
N THR A 164 14.12 -3.30 -4.05
CA THR A 164 13.30 -2.45 -3.16
C THR A 164 13.86 -2.43 -1.73
N GLY A 165 14.71 -3.40 -1.36
CA GLY A 165 15.11 -3.67 0.01
C GLY A 165 13.97 -4.17 0.90
N LEU A 166 12.82 -4.55 0.32
CA LEU A 166 11.61 -4.98 1.01
C LEU A 166 11.36 -6.48 0.77
N ASP A 167 10.73 -7.15 1.74
CA ASP A 167 10.12 -8.45 1.50
C ASP A 167 8.76 -8.32 0.79
N GLU A 168 8.25 -9.43 0.25
CA GLU A 168 6.98 -9.47 -0.51
C GLU A 168 5.79 -8.91 0.29
N ALA A 169 5.75 -9.12 1.61
CA ALA A 169 4.68 -8.62 2.46
C ALA A 169 4.77 -7.09 2.63
N GLN A 170 5.98 -6.57 2.80
CA GLN A 170 6.24 -5.14 2.86
C GLN A 170 5.98 -4.44 1.53
N GLU A 171 6.27 -5.08 0.40
CA GLU A 171 5.92 -4.56 -0.93
C GLU A 171 4.39 -4.48 -1.11
N ALA A 172 3.66 -5.54 -0.72
CA ALA A 172 2.21 -5.54 -0.76
C ALA A 172 1.60 -4.44 0.14
N GLU A 173 2.15 -4.27 1.35
CA GLU A 173 1.75 -3.19 2.26
C GLU A 173 2.02 -1.81 1.65
N ALA A 174 3.20 -1.61 1.04
CA ALA A 174 3.56 -0.36 0.38
C ALA A 174 2.59 -0.01 -0.75
N ILE A 175 2.28 -0.97 -1.63
CA ILE A 175 1.33 -0.80 -2.74
C ILE A 175 -0.05 -0.43 -2.18
N GLN A 176 -0.52 -1.15 -1.16
CA GLN A 176 -1.82 -0.91 -0.56
C GLN A 176 -1.91 0.49 0.06
N ILE A 177 -0.92 0.88 0.87
CA ILE A 177 -0.88 2.18 1.55
C ILE A 177 -0.85 3.30 0.51
N LEU A 178 0.11 3.28 -0.42
CA LEU A 178 0.31 4.37 -1.37
C LEU A 178 -0.87 4.51 -2.35
N THR A 179 -1.44 3.40 -2.81
CA THR A 179 -2.62 3.43 -3.68
C THR A 179 -3.87 3.92 -2.93
N SER A 180 -4.02 3.55 -1.65
CA SER A 180 -5.12 4.05 -0.82
C SER A 180 -5.02 5.56 -0.61
N ILE A 181 -3.81 6.07 -0.32
CA ILE A 181 -3.57 7.51 -0.20
C ILE A 181 -3.88 8.22 -1.52
N LEU A 182 -3.43 7.66 -2.65
CA LEU A 182 -3.73 8.21 -3.97
C LEU A 182 -5.23 8.33 -4.20
N ASN A 183 -5.98 7.24 -4.01
CA ASN A 183 -7.43 7.22 -4.21
C ASN A 183 -8.17 8.24 -3.32
N ILE A 184 -7.75 8.37 -2.05
CA ILE A 184 -8.34 9.35 -1.12
C ILE A 184 -8.04 10.78 -1.57
N ARG A 185 -6.81 11.06 -2.02
CA ARG A 185 -6.42 12.38 -2.52
C ARG A 185 -7.14 12.73 -3.82
N GLU A 186 -7.29 11.78 -4.73
CA GLU A 186 -8.07 11.95 -5.98
C GLU A 186 -9.55 12.20 -5.68
N SER A 187 -10.11 11.53 -4.68
CA SER A 187 -11.50 11.74 -4.24
C SER A 187 -11.73 13.09 -3.53
N THR A 188 -10.65 13.74 -3.09
CA THR A 188 -10.69 15.03 -2.37
C THR A 188 -10.01 16.16 -3.15
N SER A 189 -9.74 15.93 -4.44
CA SER A 189 -8.70 16.59 -5.25
C SER A 189 -8.87 18.08 -5.56
N ASP A 190 -9.95 18.74 -5.11
CA ASP A 190 -10.17 20.16 -5.41
C ASP A 190 -9.13 21.11 -4.76
N LYS A 191 -8.22 20.61 -3.91
CA LYS A 191 -7.42 21.48 -3.02
C LYS A 191 -5.89 21.39 -3.12
N ALA A 192 -5.27 20.37 -3.75
CA ALA A 192 -3.80 20.24 -3.77
C ALA A 192 -3.24 19.24 -4.82
N PRO A 193 -3.18 19.60 -6.11
CA PRO A 193 -2.67 18.70 -7.15
C PRO A 193 -1.21 18.27 -6.94
N GLN A 194 -0.39 19.11 -6.30
CA GLN A 194 1.02 18.79 -6.00
C GLN A 194 1.16 17.56 -5.10
N LYS A 195 0.27 17.41 -4.10
CA LYS A 195 0.31 16.27 -3.18
C LYS A 195 -0.08 14.97 -3.89
N THR A 196 -1.01 15.03 -4.84
CA THR A 196 -1.39 13.88 -5.67
C THR A 196 -0.24 13.46 -6.59
N ILE A 197 0.39 14.42 -7.27
CA ILE A 197 1.57 14.18 -8.12
C ILE A 197 2.72 13.60 -7.30
N PHE A 198 2.93 14.10 -6.07
CA PHE A 198 3.94 13.56 -5.18
C PHE A 198 3.73 12.07 -4.90
N VAL A 199 2.50 11.64 -4.59
CA VAL A 199 2.18 10.21 -4.40
C VAL A 199 2.36 9.39 -5.68
N LEU A 200 1.97 9.93 -6.84
CA LEU A 200 2.20 9.28 -8.14
C LEU A 200 3.69 9.04 -8.42
N LYS A 201 4.56 10.01 -8.09
CA LYS A 201 6.02 9.86 -8.20
C LYS A 201 6.56 8.77 -7.27
N ILE A 202 6.02 8.65 -6.06
CA ILE A 202 6.41 7.60 -5.11
C ILE A 202 6.02 6.21 -5.66
N LEU A 203 4.80 6.08 -6.19
CA LEU A 203 4.34 4.84 -6.82
C LEU A 203 5.17 4.47 -8.04
N PHE A 204 5.55 5.46 -8.88
CA PHE A 204 6.50 5.25 -9.95
C PHE A 204 7.81 4.64 -9.44
N MET A 205 8.43 5.23 -8.41
CA MET A 205 9.70 4.72 -7.87
C MET A 205 9.55 3.30 -7.32
N LEU A 206 8.46 3.00 -6.62
CA LEU A 206 8.18 1.65 -6.12
C LEU A 206 8.12 0.63 -7.26
N TYR A 207 7.29 0.87 -8.27
CA TYR A 207 7.13 -0.07 -9.38
C TYR A 207 8.38 -0.17 -10.26
N TYR A 208 9.17 0.91 -10.36
CA TYR A 208 10.46 0.89 -11.04
C TYR A 208 11.47 -0.02 -10.32
N LEU A 209 11.56 0.09 -8.98
CA LEU A 209 12.42 -0.77 -8.16
C LEU A 209 11.96 -2.24 -8.19
N MET A 210 10.66 -2.49 -8.34
CA MET A 210 10.08 -3.82 -8.56
C MET A 210 10.23 -4.34 -10.01
N VAL A 211 10.91 -3.61 -10.89
CA VAL A 211 11.11 -3.98 -12.31
C VAL A 211 9.79 -4.16 -13.07
N ASN A 212 8.73 -3.47 -12.62
CA ASN A 212 7.43 -3.45 -13.28
C ASN A 212 7.29 -2.18 -14.14
N SER A 213 7.95 -2.16 -15.29
CA SER A 213 8.00 -1.00 -16.20
C SER A 213 6.61 -0.55 -16.66
N SER A 214 5.69 -1.49 -16.88
CA SER A 214 4.31 -1.19 -17.29
C SER A 214 3.59 -0.32 -16.26
N LYS A 215 3.59 -0.74 -14.98
CA LYS A 215 2.97 0.02 -13.90
C LYS A 215 3.72 1.32 -13.62
N ALA A 216 5.04 1.30 -13.63
CA ALA A 216 5.84 2.53 -13.45
C ALA A 216 5.45 3.58 -14.50
N LYS A 217 5.41 3.21 -15.78
CA LYS A 217 5.03 4.09 -16.89
C LYS A 217 3.62 4.65 -16.74
N GLU A 218 2.66 3.81 -16.32
CA GLU A 218 1.28 4.23 -16.03
C GLU A 218 1.25 5.39 -15.02
N TYR A 219 1.95 5.25 -13.89
CA TYR A 219 1.98 6.30 -12.86
C TYR A 219 2.75 7.55 -13.28
N ALA A 220 3.85 7.41 -14.05
CA ALA A 220 4.58 8.55 -14.60
C ALA A 220 3.73 9.35 -15.60
N MET A 221 2.99 8.68 -16.49
CA MET A 221 2.08 9.34 -17.42
C MET A 221 0.98 10.09 -16.68
N ARG A 222 0.33 9.44 -15.70
CA ARG A 222 -0.69 10.09 -14.85
C ARG A 222 -0.15 11.32 -14.13
N ALA A 223 1.08 11.25 -13.61
CA ALA A 223 1.73 12.38 -12.96
C ALA A 223 1.96 13.55 -13.94
N LEU A 224 2.39 13.25 -15.17
CA LEU A 224 2.65 14.25 -16.21
C LEU A 224 1.37 14.91 -16.70
N ASP A 225 0.32 14.12 -16.93
CA ASP A 225 -0.98 14.60 -17.40
C ASP A 225 -1.58 15.55 -16.36
N LEU A 226 -1.58 15.15 -15.09
CA LEU A 226 -2.04 16.00 -13.99
C LEU A 226 -1.17 17.27 -13.84
N ALA A 227 0.14 17.17 -14.07
CA ALA A 227 1.03 18.33 -14.04
C ALA A 227 0.71 19.35 -15.14
N LYS A 228 0.34 18.87 -16.34
CA LYS A 228 -0.05 19.71 -17.49
C LYS A 228 -1.43 20.33 -17.28
N GLU A 229 -2.40 19.55 -16.84
CA GLU A 229 -3.78 20.02 -16.57
C GLU A 229 -3.80 21.16 -15.56
N GLN A 230 -2.95 21.06 -14.53
CA GLN A 230 -2.90 22.02 -13.43
C GLN A 230 -1.89 23.16 -13.67
N GLN A 231 -1.32 23.25 -14.88
CA GLN A 231 -0.36 24.28 -15.30
C GLN A 231 0.80 24.46 -14.30
N LEU A 232 1.30 23.35 -13.75
CA LEU A 232 2.47 23.35 -12.88
C LEU A 232 3.72 23.82 -13.61
N SER A 233 4.75 24.17 -12.86
CA SER A 233 5.95 24.78 -13.44
C SER A 233 6.60 23.86 -14.48
N VAL A 234 7.18 24.45 -15.54
CA VAL A 234 7.88 23.71 -16.60
C VAL A 234 8.97 22.81 -16.02
N HIS A 235 9.60 23.22 -14.92
CA HIS A 235 10.60 22.43 -14.22
C HIS A 235 10.05 21.13 -13.62
N GLU A 236 8.87 21.19 -12.98
CA GLU A 236 8.21 20.00 -12.42
C GLU A 236 7.76 19.05 -13.53
N GLN A 237 7.24 19.60 -14.63
CA GLN A 237 6.86 18.81 -15.81
C GLN A 237 8.08 18.11 -16.43
N ASN A 238 9.20 18.81 -16.59
CA ASN A 238 10.44 18.23 -17.11
C ASN A 238 10.97 17.13 -16.19
N THR A 239 10.93 17.33 -14.87
CA THR A 239 11.38 16.31 -13.91
C THR A 239 10.57 15.01 -14.05
N ILE A 240 9.26 15.11 -14.27
CA ILE A 240 8.39 13.93 -14.48
C ILE A 240 8.64 13.31 -15.86
N GLN A 241 8.88 14.14 -16.88
CA GLN A 241 9.22 13.68 -18.22
C GLN A 241 10.54 12.88 -18.25
N ASP A 242 11.54 13.31 -17.48
CA ASP A 242 12.81 12.60 -17.33
C ASP A 242 12.61 11.20 -16.73
N LEU A 243 11.74 11.08 -15.71
CA LEU A 243 11.36 9.78 -15.13
C LEU A 243 10.69 8.86 -16.17
N LEU A 244 9.83 9.39 -17.04
CA LEU A 244 9.19 8.63 -18.11
C LEU A 244 10.21 8.15 -19.17
N ASN A 245 11.15 9.02 -19.52
CA ASN A 245 12.19 8.71 -20.50
C ASN A 245 13.10 7.57 -20.03
N LEU A 246 13.40 7.50 -18.72
CA LEU A 246 14.19 6.40 -18.13
C LEU A 246 13.51 5.04 -18.33
N THR A 247 12.20 4.95 -18.10
CA THR A 247 11.46 3.67 -18.33
C THR A 247 11.39 3.27 -19.80
N SER A 248 11.33 4.25 -20.71
CA SER A 248 11.24 3.98 -22.15
C SER A 248 12.60 3.60 -22.77
N ALA A 249 13.70 4.13 -22.23
CA ALA A 249 15.05 3.78 -22.67
C ALA A 249 15.43 2.33 -22.34
N GLU A 250 14.93 1.81 -21.21
CA GLU A 250 15.13 0.43 -20.77
C GLU A 250 14.36 -0.58 -21.63
N GLU A 251 13.19 -0.22 -22.15
CA GLU A 251 12.43 -1.05 -23.11
C GLU A 251 13.08 -1.10 -24.50
N ALA A 252 13.79 -0.04 -24.91
CA ALA A 252 14.44 0.06 -26.22
C ALA A 252 15.76 -0.74 -26.33
N HIS A 253 16.32 -1.18 -25.20
CA HIS A 253 17.44 -2.10 -25.13
C HIS A 253 17.01 -3.43 -24.50
N PRO A 254 16.11 -4.22 -25.14
CA PRO A 254 15.98 -5.61 -24.76
C PRO A 254 17.27 -6.28 -25.23
N ILE A 255 18.24 -6.43 -24.32
CA ILE A 255 19.49 -7.13 -24.62
C ILE A 255 19.09 -8.58 -24.93
N THR A 256 18.99 -8.87 -26.23
CA THR A 256 18.74 -10.19 -26.78
C THR A 256 19.96 -11.06 -26.50
N TRP A 257 19.68 -12.23 -25.92
CA TRP A 257 20.56 -13.36 -25.59
C TRP A 257 21.68 -13.64 -26.58
#